data_AF-F0W1C9-F1
#
_entry.id   AF-F0W1C9-F1
#
_cell.length_a   1.000
_cell.length_b   1.000
_cell.length_c   1.000
_cell.angle_alpha   90.00
_cell.angle_beta   90.00
_cell.angle_gamma   90.00
#
_symmetry.space_group_name_H-M   'P 1'
#
loop_
_entity.id
_entity.type
_entity.pdbx_description
1 polymer ?
#
loop_
_entity_poly.entity_id
_entity_poly.type
_entity_poly.pdbx_seq_one_letter_code
_entity_poly.pdbx_strand_id
1 'polypeptide(L)'
;MLKSYIVFVLGVLRWKREFADAALAIRAYIHPILEFSDDGFLSKPIQPETLYTVRIIRTSEGSFTWMNSLKRCYEHASDALTSHLHKYRCKIPSIGKKIRVDISAPLLQKKSTADGPLNHAPTYKNDEWKLEDNVIEKILSGVNTIGWRLDGKSLLEWNQTKELNLNKISEINAQVFLKRNRGLHALRWTEAGGFRLFDRRPRFQRPDGGPVLESQLVANVIFEGVHNENQDIRVDFDKDATRIPQQFYDRIKEILLEYEFLEKNVTIHGQFKGPCTKVSKIPGIQTTDASPKVAPRYLPSIEMIFPNAKNILLRPEYYIARNGDLCTFLLEKSKDDTWVLGAQFLRANSITVHNTDAGIAYYFDYPDQIQGTSFA
;
A
#
# COMPACT_ATOMS: atom_id res chain seq x y z
N MET A 1 -2.58 27.84 28.33
CA MET A 1 -2.73 27.64 26.87
C MET A 1 -1.67 26.74 26.26
N LEU A 2 -0.37 26.87 26.61
CA LEU A 2 0.71 26.05 26.04
C LEU A 2 0.52 24.53 26.18
N LYS A 3 0.01 24.05 27.32
CA LYS A 3 -0.24 22.61 27.56
C LYS A 3 -1.30 22.02 26.62
N SER A 4 -2.36 22.77 26.30
CA SER A 4 -3.42 22.33 25.38
C SER A 4 -2.92 22.27 23.93
N TYR A 5 -2.00 23.18 23.56
CA TYR A 5 -1.39 23.21 22.23
C TYR A 5 -0.48 22.00 21.99
N ILE A 6 0.34 21.63 22.97
CA ILE A 6 1.21 20.44 22.88
C ILE A 6 0.38 19.16 22.74
N VAL A 7 -0.70 19.01 23.52
CA VAL A 7 -1.60 17.85 23.42
C VAL A 7 -2.27 17.79 22.04
N PHE A 8 -2.67 18.93 21.50
CA PHE A 8 -3.27 19.01 20.16
C PHE A 8 -2.27 18.62 19.07
N VAL A 9 -1.08 19.22 19.03
CA VAL A 9 -0.03 18.94 18.04
C VAL A 9 0.41 17.47 18.09
N LEU A 10 0.59 16.91 19.29
CA LEU A 10 0.92 15.48 19.44
C LEU A 10 -0.22 14.58 18.97
N GLY A 11 -1.48 14.98 19.20
CA GLY A 11 -2.66 14.31 18.64
C GLY A 11 -2.67 14.32 17.11
N VAL A 12 -2.38 15.46 16.48
CA VAL A 12 -2.32 15.58 15.00
C VAL A 12 -1.23 14.71 14.42
N LEU A 13 -0.03 14.73 15.01
CA LEU A 13 1.11 13.95 14.53
C LEU A 13 0.87 12.45 14.67
N ARG A 14 0.28 12.02 15.79
CA ARG A 14 -0.13 10.63 16.00
C ARG A 14 -1.20 10.20 14.99
N TRP A 15 -2.19 11.04 14.75
CA TRP A 15 -3.27 10.76 13.81
C TRP A 15 -2.80 10.70 12.35
N LYS A 16 -1.87 11.57 11.93
CA LYS A 16 -1.24 11.51 10.60
C LYS A 16 -0.43 10.23 10.41
N ARG A 17 0.26 9.76 11.45
CA ARG A 17 1.02 8.50 11.44
C ARG A 17 0.09 7.29 11.32
N GLU A 18 -0.92 7.22 12.18
CA GLU A 18 -1.95 6.16 12.14
C GLU A 18 -2.68 6.13 10.79
N PHE A 19 -2.85 7.28 10.11
CA PHE A 19 -3.43 7.33 8.76
C PHE A 19 -2.49 6.88 7.64
N ALA A 20 -1.19 7.18 7.75
CA ALA A 20 -0.19 6.73 6.78
C ALA A 20 -0.01 5.21 6.87
N ASP A 21 0.04 4.67 8.09
CA ASP A 21 0.11 3.23 8.34
C ASP A 21 -1.19 2.52 7.90
N ALA A 22 -2.36 3.13 8.15
CA ALA A 22 -3.67 2.61 7.72
C ALA A 22 -3.91 2.71 6.20
N ALA A 23 -3.06 3.41 5.44
CA ALA A 23 -3.19 3.51 3.99
C ALA A 23 -2.61 2.29 3.25
N LEU A 24 -1.94 1.38 3.95
CA LEU A 24 -1.33 0.18 3.36
C LEU A 24 -2.03 -1.10 3.81
N ALA A 25 -2.66 -1.07 4.99
CA ALA A 25 -3.16 -2.25 5.64
C ALA A 25 -4.65 -2.51 5.37
N ILE A 26 -4.97 -3.77 5.05
CA ILE A 26 -6.34 -4.20 4.78
C ILE A 26 -7.01 -4.52 6.11
N ARG A 27 -7.96 -3.69 6.54
CA ARG A 27 -8.62 -3.87 7.84
C ARG A 27 -9.36 -5.19 7.93
N ALA A 28 -9.29 -5.79 9.11
CA ALA A 28 -9.96 -7.04 9.42
C ALA A 28 -10.81 -6.94 10.69
N TYR A 29 -11.95 -7.61 10.66
CA TYR A 29 -12.82 -7.87 11.80
C TYR A 29 -12.64 -9.32 12.25
N ILE A 30 -12.48 -9.55 13.54
CA ILE A 30 -12.26 -10.89 14.09
C ILE A 30 -13.46 -11.30 14.94
N HIS A 31 -13.98 -12.50 14.71
CA HIS A 31 -15.06 -13.09 15.50
C HIS A 31 -14.69 -14.49 16.01
N PRO A 32 -14.79 -14.82 17.31
CA PRO A 32 -15.22 -13.96 18.41
C PRO A 32 -14.39 -12.69 18.55
N ILE A 33 -15.01 -11.63 19.07
CA ILE A 33 -14.36 -10.31 19.21
C ILE A 33 -13.20 -10.46 20.19
N LEU A 34 -12.02 -9.99 19.78
CA LEU A 34 -10.88 -9.84 20.66
C LEU A 34 -11.02 -8.56 21.47
N GLU A 35 -10.81 -8.65 22.78
CA GLU A 35 -10.82 -7.51 23.67
C GLU A 35 -9.38 -6.97 23.82
N PHE A 36 -9.23 -5.64 23.75
CA PHE A 36 -7.95 -4.97 23.89
C PHE A 36 -8.01 -3.97 25.04
N SER A 37 -6.95 -3.89 25.84
CA SER A 37 -6.75 -2.87 26.85
C SER A 37 -6.47 -1.49 26.23
N ASP A 38 -6.44 -0.45 27.06
CA ASP A 38 -6.28 0.92 26.59
C ASP A 38 -4.94 1.17 25.89
N ASP A 39 -3.89 0.48 26.33
CA ASP A 39 -2.54 0.45 25.75
C ASP A 39 -2.43 -0.35 24.44
N GLY A 40 -3.51 -1.01 24.00
CA GLY A 40 -3.60 -1.72 22.73
C GLY A 40 -3.17 -3.19 22.77
N PHE A 41 -2.80 -3.73 23.94
CA PHE A 41 -2.56 -5.17 24.11
C PHE A 41 -3.87 -5.94 24.25
N LEU A 42 -3.83 -7.25 23.99
CA LEU A 42 -4.98 -8.12 24.21
C LEU A 42 -5.28 -8.22 25.72
N SER A 43 -6.52 -7.93 26.12
CA SER A 43 -6.93 -8.04 27.53
C SER A 43 -7.20 -9.49 27.95
N LYS A 44 -7.48 -10.37 26.98
CA LYS A 44 -7.65 -11.81 27.17
C LYS A 44 -6.77 -12.57 26.17
N PRO A 45 -6.12 -13.67 26.59
CA PRO A 45 -5.32 -14.48 25.69
C PRO A 45 -6.22 -15.18 24.65
N ILE A 46 -5.73 -15.26 23.42
CA ILE A 46 -6.38 -16.03 22.34
C ILE A 46 -6.36 -17.50 22.73
N GLN A 47 -7.54 -18.10 22.82
CA GLN A 47 -7.69 -19.52 23.14
C GLN A 47 -7.28 -20.39 21.93
N PRO A 48 -6.26 -21.26 22.03
CA PRO A 48 -5.70 -21.98 20.88
C PRO A 48 -6.70 -22.82 20.10
N GLU A 49 -7.64 -23.47 20.80
CA GLU A 49 -8.63 -24.38 20.20
C GLU A 49 -9.92 -23.68 19.73
N THR A 50 -10.04 -22.37 19.94
CA THR A 50 -11.21 -21.61 19.50
C THR A 50 -11.10 -21.26 18.02
N LEU A 51 -12.17 -21.48 17.27
CA LEU A 51 -12.23 -21.07 15.86
C LEU A 51 -12.60 -19.58 15.76
N TYR A 52 -11.72 -18.80 15.16
CA TYR A 52 -11.90 -17.38 14.85
C TYR A 52 -12.17 -17.20 13.36
N THR A 53 -13.04 -16.27 13.02
CA THR A 53 -13.28 -15.81 11.65
C THR A 53 -12.66 -14.43 11.49
N VAL A 54 -11.64 -14.33 10.65
CA VAL A 54 -11.01 -13.07 10.22
C VAL A 54 -11.69 -12.61 8.95
N ARG A 55 -12.58 -11.62 9.04
CA ARG A 55 -13.30 -11.02 7.90
C ARG A 55 -12.65 -9.74 7.44
N ILE A 56 -12.44 -9.61 6.13
CA ILE A 56 -11.92 -8.40 5.52
C ILE A 56 -13.01 -7.31 5.54
N ILE A 57 -12.67 -6.13 6.08
CA ILE A 57 -13.55 -4.97 6.06
C ILE A 57 -13.25 -4.17 4.80
N ARG A 58 -14.16 -4.25 3.83
CA ARG A 58 -14.08 -3.43 2.61
C ARG A 58 -14.67 -2.05 2.92
N THR A 59 -13.83 -1.03 3.00
CA THR A 59 -14.34 0.34 3.11
C THR A 59 -14.86 0.78 1.74
N SER A 60 -16.17 0.95 1.61
CA SER A 60 -16.74 1.53 0.40
C SER A 60 -16.22 2.96 0.21
N GLU A 61 -16.00 3.40 -1.03
CA GLU A 61 -15.46 4.74 -1.36
C GLU A 61 -16.18 5.89 -0.62
N GLY A 62 -17.47 5.72 -0.31
CA GLY A 62 -18.30 6.69 0.40
C GLY A 62 -17.85 7.00 1.83
N SER A 63 -17.40 6.01 2.61
CA SER A 63 -17.01 6.26 4.02
C SER A 63 -15.73 7.09 4.13
N PHE A 64 -14.86 7.01 3.12
CA PHE A 64 -13.58 7.73 3.11
C PHE A 64 -13.74 9.20 2.71
N THR A 65 -14.71 9.54 1.86
CA THR A 65 -15.00 10.95 1.53
C THR A 65 -15.36 11.77 2.76
N TRP A 66 -16.08 11.17 3.70
CA TRP A 66 -16.42 11.79 4.98
C TRP A 66 -15.20 11.96 5.88
N MET A 67 -14.35 10.94 6.03
CA MET A 67 -13.12 11.05 6.83
C MET A 67 -12.13 12.06 6.23
N ASN A 68 -12.00 12.12 4.91
CA ASN A 68 -11.18 13.12 4.22
C ASN A 68 -11.75 14.54 4.38
N SER A 69 -13.07 14.68 4.47
CA SER A 69 -13.72 15.96 4.77
C SER A 69 -13.44 16.41 6.20
N LEU A 70 -13.46 15.49 7.16
CA LEU A 70 -13.05 15.76 8.55
C LEU A 70 -11.57 16.13 8.64
N LYS A 71 -10.69 15.39 7.96
CA LYS A 71 -9.25 15.69 7.89
C LYS A 71 -9.01 17.09 7.34
N ARG A 72 -9.62 17.45 6.20
CA ARG A 72 -9.53 18.80 5.62
C ARG A 72 -10.06 19.88 6.56
N CYS A 73 -11.21 19.66 7.20
CA CYS A 73 -11.74 20.61 8.19
C CYS A 73 -10.76 20.81 9.36
N TYR A 74 -10.10 19.73 9.78
CA TYR A 74 -9.16 19.75 10.89
C TYR A 74 -7.82 20.41 10.52
N GLU A 75 -7.30 20.13 9.32
CA GLU A 75 -6.10 20.80 8.79
C GLU A 75 -6.36 22.30 8.61
N HIS A 76 -7.50 22.70 8.02
CA HIS A 76 -7.90 24.11 7.96
C HIS A 76 -8.08 24.75 9.34
N ALA A 77 -8.64 24.04 10.31
CA ALA A 77 -8.78 24.56 11.67
C ALA A 77 -7.41 24.71 12.37
N SER A 78 -6.49 23.77 12.13
CA SER A 78 -5.11 23.83 12.64
C SER A 78 -4.34 25.00 12.03
N ASP A 79 -4.42 25.17 10.70
CA ASP A 79 -3.75 26.27 9.99
C ASP A 79 -4.34 27.64 10.35
N ALA A 80 -5.65 27.71 10.62
CA ALA A 80 -6.31 28.91 11.12
C ALA A 80 -5.97 29.21 12.60
N LEU A 81 -5.69 28.18 13.41
CA LEU A 81 -5.24 28.34 14.80
C LEU A 81 -3.80 28.86 14.85
N THR A 82 -2.93 28.45 13.92
CA THR A 82 -1.55 28.95 13.80
C THR A 82 -1.47 30.36 13.21
N SER A 83 -2.46 30.82 12.43
CA SER A 83 -2.45 32.19 11.86
C SER A 83 -3.14 33.29 12.71
N HIS A 84 -3.71 32.93 13.87
CA HIS A 84 -4.42 33.81 14.83
C HIS A 84 -5.75 34.44 14.37
N LEU A 85 -6.81 34.14 15.14
CA LEU A 85 -7.99 34.99 15.42
C LEU A 85 -8.86 35.55 14.26
N HIS A 86 -9.11 34.81 13.17
CA HIS A 86 -10.29 35.12 12.34
C HIS A 86 -11.18 33.92 11.98
N LYS A 87 -12.24 33.78 12.78
CA LYS A 87 -13.65 33.57 12.41
C LYS A 87 -13.92 32.75 11.13
N TYR A 88 -13.72 31.43 11.17
CA TYR A 88 -14.33 30.53 10.18
C TYR A 88 -15.16 29.41 10.83
N ARG A 89 -16.40 29.29 10.33
CA ARG A 89 -17.32 28.17 10.60
C ARG A 89 -17.11 27.12 9.52
N CYS A 90 -16.41 26.02 9.82
CA CYS A 90 -16.53 24.82 9.01
C CYS A 90 -17.99 24.33 9.09
N LYS A 91 -18.73 24.42 7.97
CA LYS A 91 -20.03 23.75 7.85
C LYS A 91 -19.75 22.26 7.61
N ILE A 92 -19.74 21.49 8.69
CA ILE A 92 -19.85 20.03 8.59
C ILE A 92 -21.21 19.76 7.91
N PRO A 93 -21.26 18.97 6.81
CA PRO A 93 -22.53 18.57 6.22
C PRO A 93 -23.39 17.92 7.30
N SER A 94 -24.56 18.50 7.59
CA SER A 94 -25.50 17.91 8.53
C SER A 94 -25.99 16.59 7.95
N ILE A 95 -25.52 15.47 8.49
CA ILE A 95 -26.00 14.14 8.14
C ILE A 95 -27.36 13.96 8.82
N GLY A 96 -28.40 14.52 8.20
CA GLY A 96 -29.78 14.19 8.47
C GLY A 96 -30.10 12.83 7.84
N LYS A 97 -29.51 11.74 8.37
CA LYS A 97 -29.98 10.34 8.30
C LYS A 97 -28.93 9.40 8.90
N LYS A 98 -29.34 8.61 9.89
CA LYS A 98 -28.59 7.47 10.45
C LYS A 98 -27.93 6.66 9.33
N ILE A 99 -26.61 6.70 9.22
CA ILE A 99 -25.86 5.66 8.53
C ILE A 99 -26.00 4.41 9.42
N ARG A 100 -26.98 3.57 9.13
CA ARG A 100 -26.95 2.18 9.58
C ARG A 100 -25.87 1.51 8.74
N VAL A 101 -24.74 1.19 9.37
CA VAL A 101 -23.90 0.11 8.86
C VAL A 101 -24.69 -1.16 9.19
N ASP A 102 -25.49 -1.64 8.24
CA ASP A 102 -26.22 -2.90 8.38
C ASP A 102 -25.20 -4.04 8.29
N ILE A 103 -24.64 -4.42 9.45
CA ILE A 103 -23.78 -5.61 9.58
C ILE A 103 -24.65 -6.87 9.86
N SER A 104 -25.98 -6.78 9.77
CA SER A 104 -26.86 -7.89 10.15
C SER A 104 -28.09 -8.06 9.25
N ALA A 105 -27.96 -8.96 8.28
CA ALA A 105 -29.06 -9.85 7.88
C ALA A 105 -28.45 -11.16 7.30
N PRO A 106 -28.45 -12.28 8.04
CA PRO A 106 -28.27 -13.57 7.40
C PRO A 106 -29.53 -13.88 6.60
N LEU A 107 -29.47 -13.76 5.28
CA LEU A 107 -30.49 -14.34 4.40
C LEU A 107 -30.35 -15.86 4.49
N LEU A 108 -31.04 -16.46 5.47
CA LEU A 108 -31.40 -17.88 5.45
C LEU A 108 -32.31 -18.12 4.25
N GLN A 109 -31.72 -18.40 3.09
CA GLN A 109 -32.42 -19.06 1.99
C GLN A 109 -32.28 -20.57 2.13
N LYS A 110 -33.44 -21.23 2.04
CA LYS A 110 -33.69 -22.65 2.16
C LYS A 110 -32.71 -23.50 1.35
N LYS A 111 -32.28 -24.61 1.97
CA LYS A 111 -31.73 -25.79 1.28
C LYS A 111 -32.62 -26.14 0.08
N SER A 112 -32.06 -26.04 -1.13
CA SER A 112 -32.59 -26.70 -2.31
C SER A 112 -31.63 -27.84 -2.64
N THR A 113 -32.09 -29.07 -2.43
CA THR A 113 -31.48 -30.29 -2.95
C THR A 113 -31.67 -30.33 -4.46
N ALA A 114 -30.56 -30.22 -5.19
CA ALA A 114 -30.47 -30.65 -6.58
C ALA A 114 -29.06 -31.19 -6.79
N ASP A 115 -28.95 -32.51 -6.67
CA ASP A 115 -27.77 -33.27 -7.03
C ASP A 115 -27.49 -33.11 -8.52
N GLY A 116 -26.28 -32.65 -8.83
CA GLY A 116 -25.70 -32.68 -10.16
C GLY A 116 -24.19 -32.88 -10.01
N PRO A 117 -23.57 -33.85 -10.70
CA PRO A 117 -22.16 -34.18 -10.49
C PRO A 117 -21.29 -33.07 -11.10
N LEU A 118 -20.79 -32.18 -10.24
CA LEU A 118 -19.72 -31.25 -10.60
C LEU A 118 -18.41 -32.02 -10.54
N ASN A 119 -17.79 -32.19 -11.70
CA ASN A 119 -16.45 -32.72 -11.88
C ASN A 119 -15.48 -32.12 -10.85
N HIS A 120 -14.85 -32.99 -10.08
CA HIS A 120 -13.79 -32.63 -9.14
C HIS A 120 -12.63 -31.99 -9.89
N ALA A 121 -12.55 -30.65 -9.83
CA ALA A 121 -11.31 -29.96 -10.10
C ALA A 121 -10.28 -30.42 -9.06
N PRO A 122 -9.05 -30.79 -9.46
CA PRO A 122 -8.03 -31.22 -8.53
C PRO A 122 -7.71 -30.08 -7.56
N THR A 123 -8.04 -30.28 -6.28
CA THR A 123 -7.58 -29.44 -5.18
C THR A 123 -6.07 -29.59 -5.05
N TYR A 124 -5.33 -28.62 -5.54
CA TYR A 124 -3.91 -28.46 -5.25
C TYR A 124 -3.77 -28.14 -3.75
N LYS A 125 -3.35 -29.14 -2.96
CA LYS A 125 -2.99 -28.93 -1.56
C LYS A 125 -1.55 -28.43 -1.54
N ASN A 126 -1.36 -27.13 -1.31
CA ASN A 126 -0.07 -26.64 -0.87
C ASN A 126 0.11 -27.10 0.58
N ASP A 127 0.92 -28.14 0.78
CA ASP A 127 1.18 -28.78 2.09
C ASP A 127 1.83 -27.86 3.14
N GLU A 128 2.23 -26.63 2.75
CA GLU A 128 2.78 -25.63 3.68
C GLU A 128 1.70 -24.89 4.51
N TRP A 129 0.42 -24.98 4.15
CA TRP A 129 -0.64 -24.20 4.81
C TRP A 129 -1.71 -25.14 5.35
N LYS A 130 -1.75 -25.32 6.68
CA LYS A 130 -2.85 -26.05 7.33
C LYS A 130 -4.17 -25.37 6.98
N LEU A 131 -5.04 -26.15 6.35
CA LEU A 131 -6.30 -25.77 5.70
C LEU A 131 -7.07 -24.68 6.44
N GLU A 132 -7.05 -23.48 5.85
CA GLU A 132 -7.91 -22.37 6.24
C GLU A 132 -9.24 -22.52 5.53
N ASP A 133 -10.33 -22.57 6.30
CA ASP A 133 -11.67 -22.54 5.72
C ASP A 133 -11.95 -21.11 5.22
N ASN A 134 -11.81 -20.92 3.91
CA ASN A 134 -12.16 -19.66 3.26
C ASN A 134 -13.63 -19.32 3.52
N VAL A 135 -13.89 -18.12 4.03
CA VAL A 135 -15.24 -17.56 4.08
C VAL A 135 -15.51 -16.89 2.75
N ILE A 136 -16.33 -17.55 1.93
CA ILE A 136 -16.71 -17.08 0.61
C ILE A 136 -18.05 -16.34 0.64
N GLU A 137 -18.16 -15.28 -0.17
CA GLU A 137 -19.40 -14.59 -0.46
C GLU A 137 -19.63 -14.62 -1.97
N LYS A 138 -20.84 -15.06 -2.38
CA LYS A 138 -21.25 -15.02 -3.77
C LYS A 138 -21.85 -13.65 -4.05
N ILE A 139 -21.13 -12.85 -4.84
CA ILE A 139 -21.64 -11.57 -5.36
C ILE A 139 -21.94 -11.69 -6.85
N LEU A 140 -22.61 -10.69 -7.42
CA LEU A 140 -23.01 -10.70 -8.85
C LEU A 140 -21.83 -10.90 -9.81
N SER A 141 -20.61 -10.52 -9.41
CA SER A 141 -19.41 -10.63 -10.24
C SER A 141 -18.65 -11.95 -10.10
N GLY A 142 -19.00 -12.82 -9.13
CA GLY A 142 -18.30 -14.07 -8.85
C GLY A 142 -18.35 -14.50 -7.38
N VAL A 143 -17.57 -15.53 -7.05
CA VAL A 143 -17.32 -15.96 -5.67
C VAL A 143 -16.07 -15.24 -5.17
N ASN A 144 -16.20 -14.47 -4.11
CA ASN A 144 -15.09 -13.72 -3.51
C ASN A 144 -14.77 -14.29 -2.13
N THR A 145 -13.48 -14.41 -1.79
CA THR A 145 -13.10 -14.63 -0.39
C THR A 145 -13.22 -13.32 0.37
N ILE A 146 -14.03 -13.35 1.43
CA ILE A 146 -14.29 -12.22 2.33
C ILE A 146 -13.66 -12.42 3.71
N GLY A 147 -13.00 -13.55 3.93
CA GLY A 147 -12.28 -13.83 5.15
C GLY A 147 -11.79 -15.27 5.23
N TRP A 148 -11.23 -15.60 6.38
CA TRP A 148 -10.69 -16.92 6.69
C TRP A 148 -11.16 -17.36 8.07
N ARG A 149 -11.38 -18.65 8.26
CA ARG A 149 -11.52 -19.25 9.60
C ARG A 149 -10.20 -19.86 10.00
N LEU A 150 -9.70 -19.44 11.15
CA LEU A 150 -8.43 -19.84 11.73
C LEU A 150 -8.70 -20.37 13.12
N ASP A 151 -8.06 -21.46 13.54
CA ASP A 151 -7.99 -21.76 14.96
C ASP A 151 -7.14 -20.70 15.69
N GLY A 152 -7.23 -20.66 17.02
CA GLY A 152 -6.51 -19.67 17.81
C GLY A 152 -5.00 -19.77 17.69
N LYS A 153 -4.47 -20.97 17.42
CA LYS A 153 -3.04 -21.18 17.20
C LYS A 153 -2.59 -20.54 15.89
N SER A 154 -3.30 -20.76 14.78
CA SER A 154 -3.03 -20.13 13.49
C SER A 154 -3.22 -18.62 13.54
N LEU A 155 -4.20 -18.11 14.29
CA LEU A 155 -4.38 -16.67 14.49
C LEU A 155 -3.19 -16.03 15.22
N LEU A 156 -2.66 -16.71 16.24
CA LEU A 156 -1.45 -16.28 16.96
C LEU A 156 -0.22 -16.31 16.05
N GLU A 157 -0.09 -17.36 15.23
CA GLU A 157 0.98 -17.50 14.25
C GLU A 157 0.95 -16.36 13.24
N TRP A 158 -0.21 -16.06 12.64
CA TRP A 158 -0.38 -14.93 11.72
C TRP A 158 0.04 -13.59 12.36
N ASN A 159 -0.20 -13.41 13.66
CA ASN A 159 0.24 -12.21 14.38
C ASN A 159 1.74 -12.18 14.68
N GLN A 160 2.34 -13.33 14.91
CA GLN A 160 3.79 -13.47 15.11
C GLN A 160 4.54 -13.23 13.79
N THR A 161 4.05 -13.79 12.68
CA THR A 161 4.62 -13.66 11.33
C THR A 161 4.29 -12.33 10.65
N LYS A 162 3.52 -11.45 11.31
CA LYS A 162 3.08 -10.13 10.79
C LYS A 162 2.20 -10.20 9.54
N GLU A 163 1.53 -11.33 9.35
CA GLU A 163 0.49 -11.50 8.35
C GLU A 163 -0.81 -10.78 8.75
N LEU A 164 -1.10 -10.77 10.06
CA LEU A 164 -2.21 -10.05 10.66
C LEU A 164 -1.72 -9.31 11.91
N ASN A 165 -1.72 -8.00 11.88
CA ASN A 165 -1.41 -7.19 13.04
C ASN A 165 -2.66 -7.08 13.93
N LEU A 166 -2.64 -7.76 15.08
CA LEU A 166 -3.71 -7.69 16.07
C LEU A 166 -3.56 -6.42 16.91
N ASN A 167 -4.52 -5.52 16.74
CA ASN A 167 -4.68 -4.32 17.55
C ASN A 167 -6.18 -3.94 17.57
N LYS A 168 -6.55 -2.82 18.23
CA LYS A 168 -7.94 -2.32 18.29
C LYS A 168 -8.63 -2.26 16.91
N ILE A 169 -7.85 -1.96 15.86
CA ILE A 169 -8.20 -2.05 14.44
C ILE A 169 -7.27 -3.07 13.80
N SER A 170 -7.66 -4.35 13.84
CA SER A 170 -6.83 -5.41 13.27
C SER A 170 -6.62 -5.22 11.76
N GLU A 171 -5.44 -5.57 11.28
CA GLU A 171 -4.94 -5.19 9.96
C GLU A 171 -4.20 -6.35 9.30
N ILE A 172 -4.58 -6.69 8.08
CA ILE A 172 -3.95 -7.73 7.26
C ILE A 172 -2.92 -7.08 6.35
N ASN A 173 -1.77 -7.72 6.30
CA ASN A 173 -0.69 -7.44 5.37
C ASN A 173 -1.17 -7.55 3.91
N ALA A 174 -0.85 -6.57 3.07
CA ALA A 174 -1.40 -6.49 1.72
C ALA A 174 -0.89 -7.63 0.83
N GLN A 175 0.40 -7.97 0.94
CA GLN A 175 0.97 -9.08 0.18
C GLN A 175 0.32 -10.41 0.56
N VAL A 176 0.08 -10.63 1.85
CA VAL A 176 -0.58 -11.84 2.38
C VAL A 176 -2.01 -11.92 1.88
N PHE A 177 -2.76 -10.81 1.95
CA PHE A 177 -4.10 -10.75 1.39
C PHE A 177 -4.09 -11.12 -0.10
N LEU A 178 -3.21 -10.52 -0.90
CA LEU A 178 -3.15 -10.77 -2.34
C LEU A 178 -2.78 -12.22 -2.66
N LYS A 179 -1.88 -12.83 -1.89
CA LYS A 179 -1.47 -14.23 -2.02
C LYS A 179 -2.55 -15.22 -1.60
N ARG A 180 -3.32 -14.91 -0.56
CA ARG A 180 -4.36 -15.81 -0.01
C ARG A 180 -5.73 -15.60 -0.65
N ASN A 181 -6.01 -14.41 -1.17
CA ASN A 181 -7.30 -14.07 -1.74
C ASN A 181 -7.29 -14.20 -3.27
N ARG A 182 -7.98 -15.22 -3.77
CA ARG A 182 -8.14 -15.44 -5.21
C ARG A 182 -8.96 -14.33 -5.86
N GLY A 183 -8.68 -14.07 -7.13
CA GLY A 183 -9.41 -13.12 -7.94
C GLY A 183 -8.54 -12.01 -8.48
N LEU A 184 -9.21 -10.95 -8.94
CA LEU A 184 -8.61 -9.78 -9.56
C LEU A 184 -8.64 -8.62 -8.56
N HIS A 185 -7.46 -8.10 -8.25
CA HIS A 185 -7.28 -7.02 -7.30
C HIS A 185 -6.50 -5.89 -7.96
N ALA A 186 -7.10 -4.70 -8.07
CA ALA A 186 -6.38 -3.54 -8.61
C ALA A 186 -5.81 -2.70 -7.46
N LEU A 187 -4.53 -2.36 -7.54
CA LEU A 187 -3.85 -1.49 -6.59
C LEU A 187 -3.46 -0.19 -7.28
N ARG A 188 -3.74 0.94 -6.60
CA ARG A 188 -3.44 2.28 -7.12
C ARG A 188 -2.98 3.18 -5.99
N TRP A 189 -2.00 4.03 -6.28
CA TRP A 189 -1.62 5.08 -5.35
C TRP A 189 -2.74 6.10 -5.17
N THR A 190 -2.80 6.71 -3.98
CA THR A 190 -3.82 7.70 -3.62
C THR A 190 -3.17 9.00 -3.18
N GLU A 191 -3.87 10.11 -3.40
CA GLU A 191 -3.46 11.45 -2.95
C GLU A 191 -3.22 11.53 -1.43
N ALA A 192 -3.85 10.64 -0.65
CA ALA A 192 -3.71 10.60 0.80
C ALA A 192 -2.34 10.08 1.28
N GLY A 193 -1.48 9.58 0.39
CA GLY A 193 -0.14 9.09 0.73
C GLY A 193 -0.11 7.60 1.08
N GLY A 194 -0.47 6.74 0.13
CA GLY A 194 -0.47 5.28 0.23
C GLY A 194 -1.21 4.69 -0.97
N PHE A 195 -1.57 3.41 -0.95
CA PHE A 195 -2.35 2.79 -2.04
C PHE A 195 -3.74 2.31 -1.59
N ARG A 196 -4.59 1.98 -2.54
CA ARG A 196 -5.89 1.34 -2.27
C ARG A 196 -6.06 0.11 -3.12
N LEU A 197 -6.69 -0.89 -2.50
CA LEU A 197 -7.19 -2.08 -3.16
C LEU A 197 -8.59 -1.80 -3.70
N PHE A 198 -8.81 -2.08 -4.98
CA PHE A 198 -10.10 -1.98 -5.65
C PHE A 198 -10.51 -3.37 -6.16
N ASP A 199 -11.66 -3.85 -5.70
CA ASP A 199 -12.25 -5.13 -6.13
C ASP A 199 -13.03 -5.04 -7.46
N ARG A 200 -12.91 -3.93 -8.18
CA ARG A 200 -13.68 -3.75 -9.41
C ARG A 200 -13.02 -4.51 -10.54
N ARG A 201 -13.84 -5.22 -11.32
CA ARG A 201 -13.50 -5.55 -12.71
C ARG A 201 -13.04 -4.25 -13.33
N PRO A 202 -11.75 -4.14 -13.66
CA PRO A 202 -11.30 -2.88 -14.17
C PRO A 202 -12.08 -2.58 -15.45
N ARG A 203 -12.48 -1.31 -15.62
CA ARG A 203 -12.87 -0.82 -16.95
C ARG A 203 -11.64 -0.67 -17.85
N PHE A 204 -10.59 -1.45 -17.62
CA PHE A 204 -9.41 -1.42 -18.45
C PHE A 204 -9.79 -2.06 -19.76
N GLN A 205 -9.69 -1.26 -20.83
CA GLN A 205 -9.29 -1.81 -22.12
C GLN A 205 -8.07 -2.69 -21.83
N ARG A 206 -8.07 -3.93 -22.35
CA ARG A 206 -7.01 -4.91 -22.06
C ARG A 206 -5.66 -4.18 -22.07
N PRO A 207 -4.89 -4.23 -20.97
CA PRO A 207 -3.60 -3.58 -20.90
C PRO A 207 -2.81 -3.86 -22.18
N ASP A 208 -2.15 -2.86 -22.74
CA ASP A 208 -1.25 -3.05 -23.90
C ASP A 208 -0.05 -3.91 -23.48
N GLY A 209 -0.23 -5.24 -23.39
CA GLY A 209 0.74 -6.19 -22.88
C GLY A 209 0.08 -7.32 -22.07
N GLY A 210 0.60 -8.54 -22.20
CA GLY A 210 0.12 -9.70 -21.44
C GLY A 210 0.45 -9.61 -19.95
N PRO A 211 -0.05 -10.55 -19.12
CA PRO A 211 0.39 -10.66 -17.73
C PRO A 211 1.89 -11.00 -17.63
N VAL A 212 2.52 -10.57 -16.53
CA VAL A 212 3.81 -11.11 -16.07
C VAL A 212 3.54 -12.04 -14.90
N LEU A 213 3.91 -13.32 -15.02
CA LEU A 213 3.76 -14.28 -13.93
C LEU A 213 4.76 -13.96 -12.81
N GLU A 214 4.37 -14.16 -11.55
CA GLU A 214 5.25 -13.93 -10.39
C GLU A 214 6.55 -14.75 -10.48
N SER A 215 6.46 -15.99 -10.96
CA SER A 215 7.61 -16.88 -11.19
C SER A 215 8.51 -16.46 -12.37
N GLN A 216 8.09 -15.46 -13.15
CA GLN A 216 8.78 -14.95 -14.33
C GLN A 216 9.04 -13.44 -14.21
N LEU A 217 9.03 -12.90 -12.99
CA LEU A 217 9.35 -11.50 -12.73
C LEU A 217 10.85 -11.25 -12.90
N VAL A 218 11.24 -11.13 -14.16
CA VAL A 218 12.58 -10.74 -14.60
C VAL A 218 12.42 -9.55 -15.54
N ALA A 219 13.31 -8.56 -15.46
CA ALA A 219 13.27 -7.39 -16.33
C ALA A 219 14.67 -6.95 -16.78
N ASN A 220 14.73 -6.31 -17.94
CA ASN A 220 15.89 -5.53 -18.33
C ASN A 220 15.79 -4.16 -17.67
N VAL A 221 16.80 -3.76 -16.89
CA VAL A 221 16.81 -2.48 -16.17
C VAL A 221 17.78 -1.51 -16.81
N ILE A 222 17.26 -0.37 -17.26
CA ILE A 222 18.05 0.75 -17.76
C ILE A 222 18.27 1.73 -16.62
N PHE A 223 19.55 1.96 -16.29
CA PHE A 223 19.98 2.84 -15.21
C PHE A 223 21.14 3.70 -15.70
N GLU A 224 20.99 5.03 -15.66
CA GLU A 224 21.98 5.98 -16.24
C GLU A 224 22.34 5.65 -17.71
N GLY A 225 21.39 5.10 -18.49
CA GLY A 225 21.61 4.67 -19.88
C GLY A 225 22.33 3.33 -20.03
N VAL A 226 22.75 2.69 -18.94
CA VAL A 226 23.34 1.35 -18.93
C VAL A 226 22.22 0.31 -18.89
N HIS A 227 22.25 -0.62 -19.84
CA HIS A 227 21.31 -1.74 -19.92
C HIS A 227 21.82 -2.91 -19.06
N ASN A 228 21.03 -3.31 -18.07
CA ASN A 228 21.29 -4.46 -17.21
C ASN A 228 20.24 -5.52 -17.52
N GLU A 229 20.65 -6.60 -18.16
CA GLU A 229 19.71 -7.63 -18.62
C GLU A 229 19.33 -8.60 -17.51
N ASN A 230 18.16 -9.22 -17.63
CA ASN A 230 17.72 -10.35 -16.82
C ASN A 230 17.83 -10.13 -15.30
N GLN A 231 17.41 -8.97 -14.82
CA GLN A 231 17.42 -8.64 -13.40
C GLN A 231 16.20 -9.24 -12.71
N ASP A 232 16.42 -9.89 -11.56
CA ASP A 232 15.33 -10.43 -10.75
C ASP A 232 14.50 -9.31 -10.13
N ILE A 233 13.18 -9.41 -10.29
CA ILE A 233 12.21 -8.48 -9.75
C ILE A 233 11.30 -9.21 -8.75
N ARG A 234 11.03 -8.57 -7.62
CA ARG A 234 10.02 -8.99 -6.65
C ARG A 234 9.06 -7.84 -6.40
N VAL A 235 7.78 -8.13 -6.26
CA VAL A 235 6.79 -7.16 -5.79
C VAL A 235 6.53 -7.41 -4.30
N ASP A 236 6.59 -6.36 -3.48
CA ASP A 236 6.34 -6.43 -2.04
C ASP A 236 5.58 -5.18 -1.59
N PHE A 237 4.25 -5.27 -1.55
CA PHE A 237 3.39 -4.13 -1.21
C PHE A 237 3.46 -3.72 0.27
N ASP A 238 4.13 -4.50 1.12
CA ASP A 238 4.30 -4.15 2.54
C ASP A 238 5.59 -3.38 2.78
N LYS A 239 6.37 -3.11 1.72
CA LYS A 239 7.47 -2.16 1.74
C LYS A 239 7.00 -0.87 1.09
N ASP A 240 7.13 0.22 1.83
CA ASP A 240 6.86 1.55 1.28
C ASP A 240 7.90 2.03 0.27
N ALA A 241 9.12 1.51 0.37
CA ALA A 241 10.25 1.91 -0.46
C ALA A 241 10.66 0.75 -1.37
N THR A 242 11.14 1.10 -2.57
CA THR A 242 11.69 0.16 -3.53
C THR A 242 13.09 -0.14 -3.08
N ARG A 243 13.41 -1.42 -2.98
CA ARG A 243 14.77 -1.85 -2.70
C ARG A 243 15.47 -2.11 -4.01
N ILE A 244 16.68 -1.59 -4.13
CA ILE A 244 17.48 -1.69 -5.35
C ILE A 244 18.80 -2.40 -5.02
N PRO A 245 19.37 -3.17 -5.96
CA PRO A 245 20.65 -3.84 -5.75
C PRO A 245 21.76 -2.86 -5.35
N GLN A 246 22.73 -3.37 -4.60
CA GLN A 246 23.75 -2.55 -3.95
C GLN A 246 24.47 -1.59 -4.91
N GLN A 247 24.84 -2.07 -6.10
CA GLN A 247 25.56 -1.28 -7.10
C GLN A 247 24.79 -0.02 -7.53
N PHE A 248 23.46 -0.11 -7.65
CA PHE A 248 22.62 1.03 -8.02
C PHE A 248 22.38 1.95 -6.81
N TYR A 249 22.23 1.36 -5.62
CA TYR A 249 22.04 2.11 -4.38
C TYR A 249 23.25 2.97 -4.05
N ASP A 250 24.46 2.43 -4.12
CA ASP A 250 25.69 3.17 -3.84
C ASP A 250 25.84 4.38 -4.76
N ARG A 251 25.48 4.22 -6.03
CA ARG A 251 25.48 5.31 -7.00
C ARG A 251 24.53 6.44 -6.62
N ILE A 252 23.29 6.11 -6.27
CA ILE A 252 22.31 7.11 -5.80
C ILE A 252 22.77 7.74 -4.48
N LYS A 253 23.30 6.95 -3.55
CA LYS A 253 23.82 7.41 -2.27
C LYS A 253 24.92 8.45 -2.44
N GLU A 254 25.88 8.25 -3.34
CA GLU A 254 26.92 9.25 -3.63
C GLU A 254 26.32 10.59 -4.05
N ILE A 255 25.33 10.57 -4.95
CA ILE A 255 24.63 11.77 -5.41
C ILE A 255 23.95 12.45 -4.22
N LEU A 256 23.19 11.70 -3.43
CA LEU A 256 22.46 12.26 -2.30
C LEU A 256 23.38 12.88 -1.24
N LEU A 257 24.54 12.27 -0.99
CA LEU A 257 25.55 12.82 -0.08
C LEU A 257 26.20 14.10 -0.63
N GLU A 258 26.46 14.18 -1.94
CA GLU A 258 26.98 15.39 -2.60
C GLU A 258 26.04 16.59 -2.41
N TYR A 259 24.73 16.35 -2.44
CA TYR A 259 23.70 17.35 -2.18
C TYR A 259 23.28 17.44 -0.71
N GLU A 260 24.12 16.95 0.21
CA GLU A 260 23.96 17.06 1.66
C GLU A 260 22.62 16.51 2.18
N PHE A 261 22.11 15.45 1.57
CA PHE A 261 21.05 14.62 2.15
C PHE A 261 21.68 13.63 3.13
N LEU A 262 21.05 13.46 4.29
CA LEU A 262 21.57 12.62 5.35
C LEU A 262 20.86 11.28 5.36
N GLU A 263 21.65 10.21 5.37
CA GLU A 263 21.15 8.86 5.62
C GLU A 263 20.68 8.79 7.07
N LYS A 264 19.39 8.49 7.30
CA LYS A 264 18.87 8.41 8.65
C LYS A 264 19.27 7.06 9.25
N ASN A 265 20.13 7.07 10.28
CA ASN A 265 20.41 5.89 11.14
C ASN A 265 19.22 5.54 12.06
N VAL A 266 18.01 5.47 11.51
CA VAL A 266 16.86 4.93 12.26
C VAL A 266 16.72 3.46 11.95
N THR A 267 16.08 2.74 12.85
CA THR A 267 15.67 1.32 12.78
C THR A 267 15.03 0.87 11.45
N ILE A 268 14.67 1.80 10.56
CA ILE A 268 14.25 1.56 9.18
C ILE A 268 15.44 1.95 8.30
N HIS A 269 16.23 0.95 7.91
CA HIS A 269 17.52 1.12 7.23
C HIS A 269 17.45 1.99 5.97
N GLY A 270 18.37 2.97 5.85
CA GLY A 270 18.85 3.47 4.56
C GLY A 270 18.09 4.62 3.89
N GLN A 271 17.02 5.15 4.47
CA GLN A 271 16.32 6.27 3.81
C GLN A 271 17.07 7.60 3.98
N PHE A 272 17.33 8.27 2.85
CA PHE A 272 17.91 9.61 2.82
C PHE A 272 16.84 10.68 3.04
N LYS A 273 17.16 11.68 3.87
CA LYS A 273 16.27 12.81 4.14
C LYS A 273 17.03 14.13 4.12
N GLY A 274 16.33 15.18 3.73
CA GLY A 274 16.91 16.53 3.70
C GLY A 274 15.89 17.59 3.26
N PRO A 275 16.25 18.87 3.29
CA PRO A 275 15.37 19.94 2.85
C PRO A 275 14.96 19.78 1.39
N CYS A 276 13.67 19.93 1.09
CA CYS A 276 13.15 19.85 -0.28
C CYS A 276 13.73 20.93 -1.20
N THR A 277 14.16 22.06 -0.66
CA THR A 277 14.87 23.12 -1.41
C THR A 277 16.21 22.68 -1.98
N LYS A 278 16.78 21.57 -1.51
CA LYS A 278 17.99 20.96 -2.10
C LYS A 278 17.65 20.03 -3.27
N VAL A 279 16.43 19.49 -3.35
CA VAL A 279 16.02 18.60 -4.45
C VAL A 279 16.05 19.35 -5.78
N SER A 280 15.57 20.60 -5.82
CA SER A 280 15.61 21.44 -7.02
C SER A 280 17.02 21.84 -7.45
N LYS A 281 18.03 21.69 -6.57
CA LYS A 281 19.44 21.93 -6.90
C LYS A 281 20.08 20.71 -7.57
N ILE A 282 19.46 19.54 -7.48
CA ILE A 282 19.94 18.35 -8.18
C ILE A 282 19.57 18.50 -9.66
N PRO A 283 20.57 18.54 -10.55
CA PRO A 283 20.36 18.62 -11.98
C PRO A 283 19.43 17.49 -12.45
N GLY A 284 18.57 17.78 -13.43
CA GLY A 284 17.65 16.80 -14.04
C GLY A 284 16.24 16.74 -13.46
N ILE A 285 15.98 17.44 -12.36
CA ILE A 285 14.61 17.56 -11.82
C ILE A 285 13.86 18.75 -12.44
N GLN A 286 14.57 19.78 -12.93
CA GLN A 286 14.01 20.88 -13.72
C GLN A 286 15.05 21.35 -14.77
N THR A 287 14.57 21.85 -15.90
CA THR A 287 15.27 22.00 -17.19
C THR A 287 16.27 23.17 -17.32
N THR A 288 17.17 22.98 -18.30
CA THR A 288 17.67 23.89 -19.36
C THR A 288 18.83 24.86 -19.21
N ASP A 289 19.28 25.33 -18.05
CA ASP A 289 20.31 26.40 -18.05
C ASP A 289 21.64 26.07 -17.36
N ALA A 290 22.69 26.49 -18.08
CA ALA A 290 24.11 26.55 -17.74
C ALA A 290 24.88 25.22 -17.74
N SER A 291 25.63 25.03 -18.84
CA SER A 291 26.68 24.04 -19.02
C SER A 291 27.75 24.13 -17.92
N PRO A 292 27.88 23.14 -17.02
CA PRO A 292 28.99 23.07 -16.08
C PRO A 292 30.18 22.34 -16.72
N LYS A 293 31.40 22.71 -16.35
CA LYS A 293 32.66 22.07 -16.81
C LYS A 293 32.87 20.65 -16.28
N VAL A 294 32.00 20.19 -15.37
CA VAL A 294 31.93 18.81 -14.86
C VAL A 294 30.52 18.34 -15.15
N ALA A 295 30.36 17.20 -15.84
CA ALA A 295 29.03 16.67 -16.12
C ALA A 295 28.27 16.51 -14.79
N PRO A 296 27.18 17.26 -14.57
CA PRO A 296 26.48 17.21 -13.29
C PRO A 296 25.95 15.79 -13.06
N ARG A 297 26.00 15.32 -11.82
CA ARG A 297 25.38 14.03 -11.45
C ARG A 297 23.88 14.23 -11.28
N TYR A 298 23.10 13.50 -12.06
CA TYR A 298 21.65 13.57 -12.11
C TYR A 298 21.06 12.44 -11.28
N LEU A 299 19.92 12.67 -10.60
CA LEU A 299 19.16 11.56 -10.05
C LEU A 299 18.61 10.69 -11.19
N PRO A 300 18.92 9.40 -11.24
CA PRO A 300 18.60 8.56 -12.38
C PRO A 300 17.11 8.26 -12.43
N SER A 301 16.56 8.25 -13.65
CA SER A 301 15.34 7.50 -13.92
C SER A 301 15.69 6.02 -14.03
N ILE A 302 14.83 5.16 -13.50
CA ILE A 302 14.99 3.72 -13.53
C ILE A 302 13.89 3.17 -14.43
N GLU A 303 14.26 2.62 -15.58
CA GLU A 303 13.33 1.98 -16.50
C GLU A 303 13.47 0.46 -16.41
N MET A 304 12.37 -0.24 -16.17
CA MET A 304 12.32 -1.69 -16.12
C MET A 304 11.46 -2.19 -17.28
N ILE A 305 12.05 -2.98 -18.18
CA ILE A 305 11.38 -3.52 -19.37
C ILE A 305 11.18 -5.02 -19.16
N PHE A 306 9.93 -5.44 -19.07
CA PHE A 306 9.54 -6.83 -18.89
C PHE A 306 9.44 -7.58 -20.23
N PRO A 307 9.49 -8.93 -20.24
CA PRO A 307 9.43 -9.73 -21.47
C PRO A 307 8.19 -9.50 -22.33
N ASN A 308 7.08 -9.07 -21.73
CA ASN A 308 5.84 -8.72 -22.41
C ASN A 308 5.85 -7.30 -23.02
N ALA A 309 7.03 -6.67 -23.13
CA ALA A 309 7.25 -5.30 -23.58
C ALA A 309 6.57 -4.21 -22.72
N LYS A 310 6.07 -4.55 -21.53
CA LYS A 310 5.65 -3.53 -20.55
C LYS A 310 6.89 -2.87 -19.95
N ASN A 311 6.83 -1.56 -19.80
CA ASN A 311 7.86 -0.81 -19.12
C ASN A 311 7.30 -0.10 -17.87
N ILE A 312 8.11 -0.11 -16.81
CA ILE A 312 7.90 0.70 -15.61
C ILE A 312 8.98 1.77 -15.61
N LEU A 313 8.60 3.04 -15.72
CA LEU A 313 9.51 4.17 -15.64
C LEU A 313 9.39 4.87 -14.27
N LEU A 314 10.35 4.62 -13.38
CA LEU A 314 10.47 5.29 -12.09
C LEU A 314 11.39 6.51 -12.21
N ARG A 315 10.77 7.66 -12.46
CA ARG A 315 11.44 8.97 -12.42
C ARG A 315 11.66 9.45 -10.97
N PRO A 316 12.61 10.38 -10.73
CA PRO A 316 12.88 10.92 -9.40
C PRO A 316 11.66 11.40 -8.63
N GLU A 317 10.71 12.05 -9.29
CA GLU A 317 9.48 12.54 -8.66
C GLU A 317 8.64 11.46 -7.98
N TYR A 318 8.74 10.20 -8.43
CA TYR A 318 7.95 9.09 -7.88
C TYR A 318 8.59 8.49 -6.63
N TYR A 319 9.92 8.43 -6.55
CA TYR A 319 10.62 7.90 -5.37
C TYR A 319 11.04 8.99 -4.36
N ILE A 320 10.59 10.23 -4.55
CA ILE A 320 10.75 11.32 -3.56
C ILE A 320 9.40 11.61 -2.89
N ALA A 321 9.35 11.53 -1.57
CA ALA A 321 8.20 11.93 -0.77
C ALA A 321 8.44 13.30 -0.11
N ARG A 322 7.52 14.25 -0.31
CA ARG A 322 7.54 15.57 0.32
C ARG A 322 6.62 15.59 1.56
N ASN A 323 7.12 16.07 2.69
CA ASN A 323 6.34 16.33 3.89
C ASN A 323 6.73 17.72 4.43
N GLY A 324 6.01 18.75 3.97
CA GLY A 324 6.42 20.14 4.14
C GLY A 324 7.76 20.40 3.47
N ASP A 325 8.69 21.02 4.21
CA ASP A 325 10.04 21.32 3.72
C ASP A 325 10.99 20.11 3.77
N LEU A 326 10.55 18.95 4.25
CA LEU A 326 11.37 17.75 4.36
C LEU A 326 11.06 16.77 3.23
N CYS A 327 12.10 16.39 2.48
CA CYS A 327 12.05 15.39 1.44
C CYS A 327 12.65 14.07 1.95
N THR A 328 12.01 12.95 1.63
CA THR A 328 12.49 11.58 1.91
C THR A 328 12.60 10.80 0.61
N PHE A 329 13.75 10.17 0.37
CA PHE A 329 13.95 9.25 -0.75
C PHE A 329 13.47 7.85 -0.35
N LEU A 330 12.49 7.34 -1.08
CA LEU A 330 11.86 6.03 -0.89
C LEU A 330 12.57 4.96 -1.72
N LEU A 331 13.91 4.98 -1.66
CA LEU A 331 14.78 3.94 -2.20
C LEU A 331 15.61 3.39 -1.05
N GLU A 332 15.66 2.07 -0.96
CA GLU A 332 16.41 1.34 0.06
C GLU A 332 17.41 0.40 -0.61
N LYS A 333 18.46 0.05 0.12
CA LYS A 333 19.38 -1.02 -0.30
C LYS A 333 18.68 -2.37 -0.20
N SER A 334 18.73 -3.18 -1.26
CA SER A 334 18.32 -4.58 -1.19
C SER A 334 19.35 -5.45 -0.46
N LYS A 335 18.90 -6.56 0.11
CA LYS A 335 19.77 -7.51 0.82
C LYS A 335 20.57 -8.39 -0.15
N ASP A 336 20.09 -8.50 -1.37
CA ASP A 336 20.54 -9.33 -2.48
C ASP A 336 20.54 -8.49 -3.77
N ASP A 337 20.85 -9.13 -4.90
CA ASP A 337 20.84 -8.48 -6.22
C ASP A 337 19.44 -8.38 -6.84
N THR A 338 18.38 -8.57 -6.05
CA THR A 338 16.99 -8.47 -6.49
C THR A 338 16.44 -7.05 -6.34
N TRP A 339 15.71 -6.58 -7.34
CA TRP A 339 14.89 -5.37 -7.24
C TRP A 339 13.58 -5.69 -6.53
N VAL A 340 13.28 -5.00 -5.43
CA VAL A 340 12.00 -5.18 -4.72
C VAL A 340 11.14 -3.94 -4.95
N LEU A 341 10.12 -4.07 -5.79
CA LEU A 341 9.11 -3.06 -6.04
C LEU A 341 8.20 -2.90 -4.82
N GLY A 342 8.48 -1.86 -4.03
CA GLY A 342 7.65 -1.45 -2.90
C GLY A 342 6.41 -0.66 -3.34
N ALA A 343 5.43 -0.51 -2.46
CA ALA A 343 4.17 0.18 -2.70
C ALA A 343 4.27 1.54 -3.41
N GLN A 344 5.35 2.30 -3.24
CA GLN A 344 5.52 3.60 -3.89
C GLN A 344 5.79 3.53 -5.40
N PHE A 345 6.14 2.38 -5.98
CA PHE A 345 6.16 2.25 -7.45
C PHE A 345 4.76 2.52 -8.05
N LEU A 346 3.70 2.34 -7.25
CA LEU A 346 2.32 2.64 -7.63
C LEU A 346 2.06 4.14 -7.84
N ARG A 347 2.99 5.02 -7.46
CA ARG A 347 2.94 6.45 -7.82
C ARG A 347 3.13 6.66 -9.32
N ALA A 348 3.90 5.77 -9.95
CA ALA A 348 4.21 5.83 -11.37
C ALA A 348 3.27 4.97 -12.22
N ASN A 349 2.61 3.97 -11.64
CA ASN A 349 1.81 2.96 -12.34
C ASN A 349 0.62 2.50 -11.49
N SER A 350 -0.38 1.90 -12.11
CA SER A 350 -1.31 1.03 -11.41
C SER A 350 -1.00 -0.43 -11.72
N ILE A 351 -1.45 -1.34 -10.86
CA ILE A 351 -1.25 -2.77 -11.07
C ILE A 351 -2.54 -3.52 -10.81
N THR A 352 -2.85 -4.48 -11.67
CA THR A 352 -3.86 -5.51 -11.39
C THR A 352 -3.15 -6.81 -11.07
N VAL A 353 -3.47 -7.39 -9.92
CA VAL A 353 -2.98 -8.67 -9.45
C VAL A 353 -4.07 -9.70 -9.68
N HIS A 354 -3.77 -10.73 -10.47
CA HIS A 354 -4.65 -11.85 -10.71
C HIS A 354 -4.11 -13.08 -9.99
N ASN A 355 -4.72 -13.44 -8.88
CA ASN A 355 -4.36 -14.62 -8.11
C ASN A 355 -5.30 -15.78 -8.45
N THR A 356 -4.73 -16.88 -8.94
CA THR A 356 -5.42 -18.10 -9.37
C THR A 356 -4.76 -19.34 -8.77
N ASP A 357 -5.34 -20.52 -8.98
CA ASP A 357 -4.70 -21.80 -8.63
C ASP A 357 -3.35 -22.02 -9.34
N ALA A 358 -3.15 -21.41 -10.51
CA ALA A 358 -1.91 -21.52 -11.27
C ALA A 358 -0.79 -20.58 -10.75
N GLY A 359 -1.12 -19.68 -9.81
CA GLY A 359 -0.22 -18.67 -9.27
C GLY A 359 -0.71 -17.24 -9.49
N ILE A 360 0.20 -16.30 -9.26
CA ILE A 360 -0.05 -14.86 -9.32
C ILE A 360 0.46 -14.29 -10.64
N ALA A 361 -0.37 -13.49 -11.27
CA ALA A 361 -0.04 -12.74 -12.48
C ALA A 361 -0.23 -11.24 -12.25
N TYR A 362 0.71 -10.45 -12.75
CA TYR A 362 0.74 -9.00 -12.63
C TYR A 362 0.45 -8.34 -13.98
N TYR A 363 -0.48 -7.37 -13.98
CA TYR A 363 -0.76 -6.51 -15.12
C TYR A 363 -0.39 -5.09 -14.75
N PHE A 364 0.67 -4.57 -15.36
CA PHE A 364 1.13 -3.20 -15.14
C PHE A 364 0.41 -2.25 -16.10
N ASP A 365 -0.23 -1.25 -15.54
CA ASP A 365 -1.03 -0.26 -16.25
C ASP A 365 -0.47 1.14 -15.97
N TYR A 366 -0.60 2.02 -16.97
CA TYR A 366 -0.34 3.43 -16.75
C TYR A 366 -1.25 3.94 -15.62
N PRO A 367 -0.78 4.91 -14.81
CA PRO A 367 -1.63 5.50 -13.81
C PRO A 367 -2.79 6.17 -14.56
N ASP A 368 -4.03 5.93 -14.13
CA ASP A 368 -5.15 6.76 -14.56
C ASP A 368 -4.70 8.20 -14.34
N GLN A 369 -4.58 9.00 -15.40
CA GLN A 369 -4.11 10.38 -15.27
C GLN A 369 -4.95 11.04 -14.18
N ILE A 370 -4.35 11.27 -13.01
CA ILE A 370 -4.98 12.06 -11.97
C ILE A 370 -5.00 13.47 -12.57
N GLN A 371 -6.11 13.79 -13.25
CA GLN A 371 -6.33 15.08 -13.85
C GLN A 371 -6.20 16.13 -12.73
N GLY A 372 -5.05 16.79 -12.62
CA GLY A 372 -4.90 17.99 -11.80
C GLY A 372 -3.69 18.08 -10.86
N THR A 373 -2.85 17.05 -10.68
CA THR A 373 -1.65 17.20 -9.82
C THR A 373 -0.39 17.35 -10.67
N SER A 374 -0.17 18.55 -11.20
CA SER A 374 1.19 18.94 -11.60
C SER A 374 2.08 18.91 -10.36
N PHE A 375 3.21 18.21 -10.44
CA PHE A 375 4.31 18.38 -9.50
C PHE A 375 4.79 19.83 -9.58
N ALA A 376 4.28 20.70 -8.70
CA ALA A 376 4.85 22.00 -8.39
C ALA A 376 5.68 21.86 -7.11
#